data_AF-A0A5A5TEZ9-F1
#
_entry.id   AF-A0A5A5TEZ9-F1
#
_cell.length_a   1.000
_cell.length_b   1.000
_cell.length_c   1.000
_cell.angle_alpha   90.00
_cell.angle_beta   90.00
_cell.angle_gamma   90.00
#
_symmetry.space_group_name_H-M   'P 1'
#
loop_
_entity.id
_entity.type
_entity.pdbx_description
1 polymer ?
#
loop_
_entity_poly.entity_id
_entity_poly.type
_entity_poly.pdbx_seq_one_letter_code
_entity_poly.pdbx_strand_id
1 'polypeptide(L)' 'MYKDAPALRLQMYRQYSRTYGALTPQGEYQINERVTFGDGRAKGIVAWKYVDQGRGLIYILEDSSGFPFEMAAHEIIRAV' A
#
# COMPACT_ATOMS: atom_id res chain seq x y z
N MET A 1 -5.29 4.18 -17.57
CA MET A 1 -4.43 4.29 -16.36
C MET A 1 -5.18 3.56 -15.23
N TYR A 2 -4.56 2.83 -14.29
CA TYR A 2 -5.30 1.98 -13.33
C TYR A 2 -6.37 2.72 -12.49
N LYS A 3 -6.17 4.02 -12.26
CA LYS A 3 -7.17 4.96 -11.70
C LYS A 3 -8.48 5.06 -12.51
N ASP A 4 -8.50 4.59 -13.75
CA ASP A 4 -9.66 4.56 -14.65
C ASP A 4 -10.38 3.19 -14.66
N ALA A 5 -9.92 2.22 -13.85
CA ALA A 5 -10.47 0.86 -13.77
C ALA A 5 -11.01 0.55 -12.35
N PRO A 6 -12.13 1.17 -11.92
CA PRO A 6 -12.67 1.03 -10.57
C PRO A 6 -12.98 -0.43 -10.17
N ALA A 7 -13.34 -1.28 -11.15
CA ALA A 7 -13.56 -2.70 -10.92
C ALA A 7 -12.28 -3.44 -10.47
N LEU A 8 -11.13 -3.10 -11.07
CA LEU A 8 -9.85 -3.72 -10.74
C LEU A 8 -9.35 -3.28 -9.36
N ARG A 9 -9.49 -1.98 -9.04
CA ARG A 9 -9.17 -1.45 -7.71
C ARG A 9 -10.01 -2.12 -6.62
N LEU A 10 -11.31 -2.30 -6.86
CA LEU A 10 -12.21 -3.01 -5.93
C LEU A 10 -11.84 -4.49 -5.79
N GLN A 11 -11.44 -5.15 -6.87
CA GLN A 11 -10.99 -6.54 -6.82
C GLN A 11 -9.73 -6.69 -5.97
N MET A 12 -8.74 -5.82 -6.17
CA MET A 12 -7.49 -5.84 -5.40
C MET A 12 -7.75 -5.51 -3.93
N TYR A 13 -8.61 -4.51 -3.65
CA TYR A 13 -9.05 -4.22 -2.28
C TYR A 13 -9.64 -5.46 -1.58
N ARG A 14 -10.54 -6.18 -2.26
CA ARG A 14 -11.15 -7.41 -1.73
C ARG A 14 -10.11 -8.50 -1.50
N GLN A 15 -9.12 -8.62 -2.37
CA GLN A 15 -8.04 -9.58 -2.22
C GLN A 15 -7.21 -9.27 -0.97
N TYR A 16 -6.72 -8.03 -0.81
CA TYR A 16 -5.94 -7.64 0.36
C TYR A 16 -6.74 -7.69 1.66
N SER A 17 -8.03 -7.33 1.62
CA SER A 17 -8.90 -7.43 2.80
C SER A 17 -9.15 -8.88 3.22
N ARG A 18 -9.13 -9.84 2.29
CA ARG A 18 -9.17 -11.27 2.65
C ARG A 18 -7.86 -11.74 3.28
N THR A 19 -6.73 -11.20 2.84
CA THR A 19 -5.41 -11.56 3.36
C THR A 19 -5.17 -10.96 4.75
N TYR A 20 -5.44 -9.67 4.94
CA TYR A 20 -5.05 -8.94 6.15
C TYR A 20 -6.22 -8.48 7.03
N GLY A 21 -7.46 -8.72 6.61
CA GLY A 21 -8.64 -8.29 7.34
C GLY A 21 -9.01 -6.82 7.11
N ALA A 22 -9.36 -6.11 8.19
CA ALA A 22 -9.86 -4.75 8.10
C ALA A 22 -8.74 -3.72 7.89
N LEU A 23 -9.09 -2.62 7.23
CA LEU A 23 -8.21 -1.46 7.12
C LEU A 23 -7.92 -0.89 8.51
N THR A 24 -6.68 -0.43 8.72
CA THR A 24 -6.28 0.27 9.95
C THR A 24 -6.04 1.75 9.69
N PRO A 25 -6.46 2.65 10.59
CA PRO A 25 -6.07 4.05 10.53
C PRO A 25 -4.63 4.27 11.00
N GLN A 26 -4.03 3.28 11.67
CA GLN A 26 -2.68 3.36 12.24
C GLN A 26 -1.60 3.48 11.15
N GLY A 27 -0.41 3.91 11.58
CA GLY A 27 0.75 4.08 10.71
C GLY A 27 1.24 5.51 10.59
N GLU A 28 2.50 5.62 10.23
CA GLU A 28 3.22 6.87 10.00
C GLU A 28 2.73 7.55 8.71
N TYR A 29 2.45 6.78 7.66
CA TYR A 29 2.09 7.32 6.34
C TYR A 29 0.57 7.37 6.13
N GLN A 30 0.12 8.45 5.51
CA GLN A 30 -1.29 8.70 5.19
C GLN A 30 -1.68 8.11 3.85
N ILE A 31 -2.97 7.84 3.66
CA ILE A 31 -3.50 7.47 2.35
C ILE A 31 -3.25 8.64 1.38
N ASN A 32 -2.86 8.33 0.16
CA ASN A 32 -2.40 9.23 -0.90
C ASN A 32 -1.03 9.88 -0.66
N GLU A 33 -0.33 9.54 0.42
CA GLU A 33 1.05 9.98 0.64
C GLU A 33 2.01 9.26 -0.30
N ARG A 34 3.05 9.98 -0.76
CA ARG A 34 4.10 9.42 -1.60
C ARG A 34 5.30 9.00 -0.75
N VAL A 35 5.76 7.78 -0.98
CA VAL A 35 6.81 7.13 -0.20
C VAL A 35 7.84 6.47 -1.12
N THR A 36 9.08 6.40 -0.64
CA THR A 36 10.26 5.86 -1.32
C THR A 36 10.90 4.77 -0.44
N PHE A 37 11.33 3.67 -1.07
CA PHE A 37 11.61 2.42 -0.35
C PHE A 37 13.05 1.90 -0.51
N GLY A 38 13.36 0.89 0.31
CA GLY A 38 14.56 0.05 0.47
C GLY A 38 15.73 0.17 -0.53
N ASP A 39 15.41 0.18 -1.80
CA ASP A 39 16.34 0.06 -2.92
C ASP A 39 16.56 1.37 -3.69
N GLY A 40 15.92 2.47 -3.27
CA GLY A 40 15.97 3.78 -3.91
C GLY A 40 15.27 3.85 -5.27
N ARG A 41 14.61 2.78 -5.73
CA ARG A 41 14.07 2.66 -7.09
C ARG A 41 12.55 2.73 -7.13
N ALA A 42 11.86 2.16 -6.15
CA ALA A 42 10.40 2.16 -6.13
C ALA A 42 9.84 3.41 -5.42
N LYS A 43 8.91 4.10 -6.10
CA LYS A 43 8.06 5.15 -5.53
C LYS A 43 6.61 4.69 -5.60
N GLY A 44 5.91 4.75 -4.48
CA GLY A 44 4.52 4.34 -4.37
C GLY A 44 3.66 5.43 -3.74
N ILE A 45 2.37 5.40 -4.02
CA ILE A 45 1.34 6.18 -3.33
C ILE A 45 0.58 5.24 -2.42
N VAL A 46 0.44 5.58 -1.14
CA VAL A 46 -0.31 4.76 -0.18
C VAL A 46 -1.79 4.68 -0.57
N ALA A 47 -2.27 3.48 -0.89
CA ALA A 47 -3.66 3.22 -1.21
C ALA A 47 -4.43 2.67 -0.01
N TRP A 48 -3.83 1.72 0.73
CA TRP A 48 -4.47 1.07 1.88
C TRP A 48 -3.45 0.74 2.97
N LYS A 49 -3.97 0.53 4.18
CA LYS A 49 -3.19 0.20 5.37
C LYS A 49 -3.86 -0.95 6.11
N TYR A 50 -3.09 -1.96 6.48
CA TYR A 50 -3.55 -3.15 7.19
C TYR A 50 -2.58 -3.54 8.31
N VAL A 51 -3.04 -4.40 9.23
CA VAL A 51 -2.18 -5.01 10.24
C VAL A 51 -2.08 -6.51 9.97
N ASP A 52 -0.86 -6.99 9.82
CA ASP A 52 -0.54 -8.41 9.75
C ASP A 52 0.13 -8.86 11.06
N GLN A 53 -0.24 -10.03 11.57
CA GLN A 53 0.26 -10.51 12.87
C GLN A 53 1.77 -10.86 12.85
N GLY A 54 2.34 -11.20 11.68
CA GLY A 54 3.74 -11.58 11.55
C GLY A 54 4.66 -10.43 11.11
N ARG A 55 4.18 -9.55 10.22
CA ARG A 55 4.96 -8.46 9.61
C ARG A 55 4.63 -7.08 10.20
N GLY A 56 3.61 -6.99 11.05
CA GLY A 56 3.15 -5.74 11.63
C GLY A 56 2.34 -4.91 10.62
N LEU A 57 2.63 -3.62 10.57
CA LEU A 57 1.88 -2.71 9.69
C LEU A 57 2.26 -2.92 8.22
N ILE A 58 1.24 -3.18 7.39
CA ILE A 58 1.36 -3.37 5.95
C ILE A 58 0.73 -2.18 5.23
N TYR A 59 1.47 -1.60 4.29
CA TYR A 59 1.00 -0.61 3.35
C TYR A 59 0.79 -1.26 1.98
N ILE A 60 -0.37 -1.02 1.37
CA ILE A 60 -0.57 -1.29 -0.05
C ILE A 60 -0.37 0.01 -0.80
N LEU A 61 0.49 -0.04 -1.80
CA LEU A 61 1.02 1.11 -2.50
C LEU A 61 0.73 0.98 -3.98
N GLU A 62 0.44 2.08 -4.66
CA GLU A 62 0.28 2.13 -6.11
C GLU A 62 1.52 2.75 -6.75
N ASP A 63 2.13 2.04 -7.69
CA ASP A 63 3.25 2.56 -8.49
C ASP A 63 2.78 3.57 -9.57
N SER A 64 3.70 4.04 -10.40
CA SER A 64 3.39 4.96 -11.51
C SER A 64 2.51 4.36 -12.61
N SER A 65 2.49 3.03 -12.75
CA SER A 65 1.58 2.30 -13.65
C SER A 65 0.18 2.13 -13.02
N GLY A 66 0.11 2.32 -11.71
CA GLY A 66 -1.05 2.14 -10.86
C GLY A 66 -1.25 0.70 -10.39
N PHE A 67 -0.25 -0.17 -10.52
CA PHE A 67 -0.34 -1.51 -9.98
C PHE A 67 -0.14 -1.47 -8.45
N PRO A 68 -1.01 -2.14 -7.67
CA PRO A 68 -0.83 -2.22 -6.23
C PRO A 68 0.23 -3.28 -5.87
N PHE A 69 1.03 -2.97 -4.87
CA PHE A 69 1.97 -3.91 -4.24
C PHE A 69 2.00 -3.69 -2.73
N GLU A 70 2.31 -4.75 -1.98
CA GLU A 70 2.36 -4.71 -0.51
C GLU A 70 3.77 -4.44 -0.01
N MET A 71 3.86 -3.81 1.16
CA MET A 71 5.13 -3.59 1.85
C MET A 71 4.94 -3.43 3.36
N ALA A 72 5.86 -3.96 4.15
CA ALA A 72 5.84 -3.73 5.60
C ALA A 72 6.44 -2.36 5.92
N ALA A 73 5.95 -1.74 7.01
CA ALA A 73 6.37 -0.40 7.43
C ALA A 73 7.88 -0.23 7.61
N HIS A 74 8.56 -1.27 8.11
CA HIS A 74 10.01 -1.25 8.36
C HIS A 74 10.85 -1.31 7.07
N GLU A 75 10.25 -1.59 5.92
CA GLU A 75 10.91 -1.61 4.61
C GLU A 75 10.90 -0.21 3.94
N ILE A 76 10.24 0.77 4.58
CA ILE A 76 10.09 2.14 4.09
C ILE A 76 11.23 3.03 4.60
N ILE A 77 11.98 3.62 3.66
CA ILE A 77 13.15 4.45 4.00
C ILE A 77 12.77 5.93 4.13
N ARG A 78 11.84 6.44 3.31
CA ARG A 78 11.55 7.88 3.28
C ARG A 78 10.17 8.24 2.70
N ALA A 79 9.45 9.16 3.35
CA ALA A 79 8.33 9.91 2.77
C ALA A 79 8.82 11.14 1.97
N VAL A 80 8.16 11.44 0.84
CA VAL A 80 8.54 12.52 -0.09
C VAL A 80 7.40 13.50 -0.29
#